data_AF-A0A177N2Y1-F1
#
_entry.id   AF-A0A177N2Y1-F1
#
_cell.length_a   1.000
_cell.length_b   1.000
_cell.length_c   1.000
_cell.angle_alpha   90.00
_cell.angle_beta   90.00
_cell.angle_gamma   90.00
#
_symmetry.space_group_name_H-M   'P 1'
#
loop_
_entity.id
_entity.type
_entity.pdbx_description
1 polymer ?
#
loop_
_entity_poly.entity_id
_entity_poly.type
_entity_poly.pdbx_seq_one_letter_code
_entity_poly.pdbx_strand_id
1 'polypeptide(L)'
;MPERKPKGTRKGYTTGACSAAAARAAVQGLLNGRVPDTIDCVLPNGQDVAFKVEESFVQNDRAHAVIEKDAGDDPDCTNHARLTADVMWIEQPDTIVLQGGEGIGLITRPGLGLAVGGPAINPVPRKNIEDNIRQIAAEALKTRGLQVTISVPGGEEMAKKTLNYRLGIIGGISILGTTGIVHPYSTAAFRASVVQGVEVAANQGQTSVVLTTGGRTEKFVMRELPELDESCFVQMGDFLTPALDAAARCGIRNIIIGGMVGKLTKMAQGETITHAGRAPVDVELVADIARSIGAPDDVCDAIAAQETARYASECMAELGLEYEFHVELANRVIATLENRYPGRFHISVLVCDFDGNKLAEAGRN
;
A
#
# COMPACT_ATOMS: atom_id res chain seq x y z
N MET A 1 -27.13 -9.20 13.94
CA MET A 1 -25.96 -8.77 13.14
C MET A 1 -26.40 -8.67 11.70
N PRO A 2 -26.20 -7.56 10.97
CA PRO A 2 -26.47 -7.56 9.54
C PRO A 2 -25.48 -8.49 8.85
N GLU A 3 -25.98 -9.46 8.07
CA GLU A 3 -25.17 -10.37 7.28
C GLU A 3 -24.19 -9.58 6.41
N ARG A 4 -22.88 -9.84 6.58
CA ARG A 4 -21.85 -9.30 5.68
C ARG A 4 -22.16 -9.83 4.28
N LYS A 5 -22.47 -8.92 3.34
CA LYS A 5 -22.60 -9.24 1.92
C LYS A 5 -21.41 -10.14 1.49
N PRO A 6 -21.65 -11.23 0.76
CA PRO A 6 -20.57 -12.09 0.30
C PRO A 6 -19.58 -11.25 -0.50
N LYS A 7 -18.31 -11.26 -0.07
CA LYS A 7 -17.23 -10.60 -0.80
C LYS A 7 -17.03 -11.36 -2.10
N GLY A 8 -17.11 -10.67 -3.23
CA GLY A 8 -16.86 -11.27 -4.53
C GLY A 8 -15.43 -11.80 -4.64
N THR A 9 -15.25 -12.86 -5.44
CA THR A 9 -13.96 -13.56 -5.62
C THR A 9 -13.36 -13.36 -7.01
N ARG A 10 -14.02 -12.61 -7.89
CA ARG A 10 -13.58 -12.36 -9.25
C ARG A 10 -12.30 -11.54 -9.22
N LYS A 11 -11.25 -12.09 -9.85
CA LYS A 11 -9.98 -11.38 -10.05
C LYS A 11 -10.12 -10.40 -11.20
N GLY A 12 -9.30 -9.37 -11.17
CA GLY A 12 -9.15 -8.41 -12.25
C GLY A 12 -7.71 -8.29 -12.71
N TYR A 13 -7.43 -7.22 -13.44
CA TYR A 13 -6.10 -6.91 -13.98
C TYR A 13 -5.62 -5.57 -13.45
N THR A 14 -4.31 -5.45 -13.24
CA THR A 14 -3.72 -4.23 -12.68
C THR A 14 -3.62 -3.14 -13.75
N THR A 15 -3.42 -1.88 -13.34
CA THR A 15 -3.15 -0.79 -14.30
C THR A 15 -1.94 -1.10 -15.19
N GLY A 16 -0.89 -1.73 -14.62
CA GLY A 16 0.27 -2.21 -15.38
C GLY A 16 -0.06 -3.22 -16.48
N ALA A 17 -0.89 -4.23 -16.18
CA ALA A 17 -1.29 -5.23 -17.17
C ALA A 17 -2.09 -4.61 -18.33
N CYS A 18 -3.06 -3.75 -18.00
CA CYS A 18 -3.86 -3.06 -19.00
C CYS A 18 -3.01 -2.09 -19.85
N SER A 19 -2.05 -1.37 -19.25
CA SER A 19 -1.12 -0.51 -20.00
C SER A 19 -0.19 -1.31 -20.92
N ALA A 20 0.31 -2.48 -20.49
CA ALA A 20 1.11 -3.36 -21.33
C ALA A 20 0.30 -3.89 -22.52
N ALA A 21 -0.95 -4.30 -22.29
CA ALA A 21 -1.86 -4.73 -23.34
C ALA A 21 -2.17 -3.59 -24.34
N ALA A 22 -2.46 -2.37 -23.85
CA ALA A 22 -2.69 -1.20 -24.69
C ALA A 22 -1.47 -0.88 -25.56
N ALA A 23 -0.27 -0.85 -24.97
CA ALA A 23 0.97 -0.57 -25.70
C ALA A 23 1.26 -1.64 -26.76
N ARG A 24 1.07 -2.92 -26.43
CA ARG A 24 1.23 -4.03 -27.38
C ARG A 24 0.25 -3.92 -28.55
N ALA A 25 -1.03 -3.66 -28.28
CA ALA A 25 -2.05 -3.48 -29.31
C ALA A 25 -1.72 -2.31 -30.24
N ALA A 26 -1.33 -1.16 -29.69
CA ALA A 26 -0.96 0.02 -30.46
C ALA A 26 0.28 -0.26 -31.34
N VAL A 27 1.33 -0.91 -30.80
CA VAL A 27 2.51 -1.30 -31.59
C VAL A 27 2.15 -2.28 -32.70
N GLN A 28 1.25 -3.24 -32.44
CA GLN A 28 0.76 -4.14 -33.49
C GLN A 28 0.03 -3.37 -34.61
N GLY A 29 -0.73 -2.32 -34.26
CA GLY A 29 -1.32 -1.41 -35.23
C GLY A 29 -0.30 -0.65 -36.05
N LEU A 30 0.78 -0.19 -35.41
CA LEU A 30 1.86 0.52 -36.08
C LEU A 30 2.63 -0.38 -37.07
N LEU A 31 2.79 -1.68 -36.73
CA LEU A 31 3.47 -2.67 -37.58
C LEU A 31 2.59 -3.12 -38.76
N ASN A 32 1.30 -3.34 -38.52
CA ASN A 32 0.41 -4.03 -39.48
C ASN A 32 -0.58 -3.08 -40.17
N GLY A 33 -0.62 -1.80 -39.79
CA GLY A 33 -1.58 -0.82 -40.29
C GLY A 33 -2.98 -0.92 -39.67
N ARG A 34 -3.21 -1.87 -38.75
CA ARG A 34 -4.49 -2.05 -38.04
C ARG A 34 -4.28 -2.65 -36.65
N VAL A 35 -4.89 -2.03 -35.64
CA VAL A 35 -4.96 -2.57 -34.27
C VAL A 35 -6.02 -3.67 -34.22
N PRO A 36 -5.74 -4.84 -33.60
CA PRO A 36 -6.73 -5.90 -33.46
C PRO A 36 -7.80 -5.56 -32.41
N ASP A 37 -8.99 -6.15 -32.52
CA ASP A 37 -10.08 -5.97 -31.54
C ASP A 37 -9.77 -6.66 -30.20
N THR A 38 -8.78 -7.56 -30.17
CA THR A 38 -8.30 -8.27 -28.98
C THR A 38 -6.79 -8.49 -29.09
N ILE A 39 -6.09 -8.39 -27.97
CA ILE A 39 -4.64 -8.57 -27.89
C ILE A 39 -4.26 -9.56 -26.78
N ASP A 40 -3.43 -10.54 -27.10
CA ASP A 40 -2.80 -11.40 -26.10
C ASP A 40 -1.61 -10.68 -25.47
N CYS A 41 -1.57 -10.64 -24.14
CA CYS A 41 -0.53 -9.97 -23.36
C CYS A 41 0.01 -10.92 -22.29
N VAL A 42 1.33 -11.04 -22.22
CA VAL A 42 2.01 -11.81 -21.17
C VAL A 42 2.07 -10.94 -19.92
N LEU A 43 1.49 -11.39 -18.82
CA LEU A 43 1.52 -10.71 -17.53
C LEU A 43 2.89 -10.86 -16.83
N PRO A 44 3.22 -10.02 -15.83
CA PRO A 44 4.46 -10.15 -15.07
C PRO A 44 4.66 -11.52 -14.39
N ASN A 45 3.57 -12.23 -14.08
CA ASN A 45 3.62 -13.58 -13.52
C ASN A 45 3.78 -14.69 -14.57
N GLY A 46 3.91 -14.34 -15.85
CA GLY A 46 4.08 -15.26 -16.97
C GLY A 46 2.78 -15.82 -17.56
N GLN A 47 1.60 -15.41 -17.07
CA GLN A 47 0.33 -15.85 -17.66
C GLN A 47 0.02 -15.07 -18.94
N ASP A 48 -0.43 -15.77 -19.98
CA ASP A 48 -1.00 -15.15 -21.18
C ASP A 48 -2.48 -14.83 -20.96
N VAL A 49 -2.87 -13.59 -21.26
CA VAL A 49 -4.23 -13.11 -21.11
C VAL A 49 -4.65 -12.29 -22.33
N ALA A 50 -5.83 -12.58 -22.85
CA ALA A 50 -6.46 -11.79 -23.91
C ALA A 50 -7.20 -10.57 -23.33
N PHE A 51 -6.90 -9.39 -23.87
CA PHE A 51 -7.55 -8.13 -23.52
C PHE A 51 -8.33 -7.60 -24.72
N LYS A 52 -9.58 -7.18 -24.48
CA LYS A 52 -10.39 -6.48 -25.48
C LYS A 52 -9.87 -5.06 -25.69
N VAL A 53 -9.69 -4.68 -26.95
CA VAL A 53 -9.36 -3.30 -27.33
C VAL A 53 -10.68 -2.56 -27.54
N GLU A 54 -10.95 -1.57 -26.70
CA GLU A 54 -12.21 -0.82 -26.73
C GLU A 54 -12.23 0.22 -27.84
N GLU A 55 -11.11 0.94 -28.00
CA GLU A 55 -10.94 1.97 -29.01
C GLU A 55 -9.51 1.92 -29.56
N SER A 56 -9.36 2.21 -30.85
CA SER A 56 -8.05 2.27 -31.48
C SER A 56 -8.09 3.06 -32.79
N PHE A 57 -6.93 3.56 -33.21
CA PHE A 57 -6.73 4.09 -34.55
C PHE A 57 -5.27 3.94 -34.98
N VAL A 58 -5.05 4.00 -36.29
CA VAL A 58 -3.72 4.11 -36.90
C VAL A 58 -3.76 5.26 -37.89
N GLN A 59 -2.88 6.25 -37.73
CA GLN A 59 -2.82 7.42 -38.59
C GLN A 59 -1.41 8.01 -38.61
N ASN A 60 -0.88 8.34 -39.80
CA ASN A 60 0.37 9.08 -39.98
C ASN A 60 1.56 8.51 -39.16
N ASP A 61 1.84 7.21 -39.27
CA ASP A 61 2.90 6.53 -38.50
C ASP A 61 2.74 6.67 -36.97
N ARG A 62 1.50 6.80 -36.51
CA ARG A 62 1.11 6.73 -35.12
C ARG A 62 -0.01 5.71 -34.97
N ALA A 63 -0.01 5.03 -33.82
CA ALA A 63 -1.10 4.14 -33.45
C ALA A 63 -1.51 4.39 -32.01
N HIS A 64 -2.78 4.13 -31.75
CA HIS A 64 -3.40 4.33 -30.45
C HIS A 64 -4.26 3.10 -30.11
N ALA A 65 -4.25 2.70 -28.86
CA ALA A 65 -5.15 1.68 -28.35
C ALA A 65 -5.59 1.97 -26.91
N VAL A 66 -6.81 1.54 -26.58
CA VAL A 66 -7.40 1.69 -25.26
C VAL A 66 -7.84 0.34 -24.71
N ILE A 67 -7.42 0.06 -23.48
CA ILE A 67 -7.90 -1.06 -22.67
C ILE A 67 -8.64 -0.51 -21.46
N GLU A 68 -9.90 -0.89 -21.30
CA GLU A 68 -10.64 -0.60 -20.07
C GLU A 68 -10.22 -1.60 -18.98
N LYS A 69 -9.87 -1.07 -17.80
CA LYS A 69 -9.49 -1.89 -16.66
C LYS A 69 -10.70 -2.52 -16.01
N ASP A 70 -10.64 -3.84 -15.88
CA ASP A 70 -11.55 -4.62 -15.06
C ASP A 70 -10.83 -5.05 -13.76
N ALA A 71 -11.24 -4.49 -12.62
CA ALA A 71 -10.66 -4.77 -11.31
C ALA A 71 -11.23 -6.05 -10.64
N GLY A 72 -12.13 -6.78 -11.30
CA GLY A 72 -12.79 -7.90 -10.66
C GLY A 72 -13.85 -7.41 -9.67
N ASP A 73 -13.86 -8.01 -8.49
CA ASP A 73 -14.71 -7.59 -7.37
C ASP A 73 -13.96 -6.71 -6.35
N ASP A 74 -12.74 -6.27 -6.68
CA ASP A 74 -11.98 -5.37 -5.81
C ASP A 74 -12.59 -3.96 -5.86
N PRO A 75 -12.81 -3.30 -4.71
CA PRO A 75 -13.27 -1.91 -4.68
C PRO A 75 -12.13 -0.93 -5.03
N ASP A 76 -11.53 -1.12 -6.20
CA ASP A 76 -10.39 -0.37 -6.73
C ASP A 76 -10.89 0.95 -7.36
N CYS A 77 -10.31 2.07 -6.93
CA CYS A 77 -10.64 3.41 -7.46
C CYS A 77 -10.33 3.58 -8.96
N THR A 78 -9.53 2.68 -9.54
CA THR A 78 -9.16 2.64 -10.96
C THR A 78 -9.95 1.59 -11.76
N ASN A 79 -10.98 0.98 -11.17
CA ASN A 79 -11.88 0.12 -11.94
C ASN A 79 -12.59 0.95 -13.04
N HIS A 80 -12.74 0.38 -14.24
CA HIS A 80 -13.20 1.05 -15.46
C HIS A 80 -12.31 2.21 -15.94
N ALA A 81 -11.10 2.36 -15.38
CA ALA A 81 -10.14 3.31 -15.92
C ALA A 81 -9.77 2.91 -17.36
N ARG A 82 -9.70 3.89 -18.25
CA ARG A 82 -9.31 3.69 -19.64
C ARG A 82 -7.79 3.89 -19.75
N LEU A 83 -7.04 2.80 -19.85
CA LEU A 83 -5.59 2.84 -20.05
C LEU A 83 -5.33 3.01 -21.54
N THR A 84 -4.67 4.09 -21.93
CA THR A 84 -4.35 4.38 -23.32
C THR A 84 -2.86 4.27 -23.57
N ALA A 85 -2.50 3.89 -24.79
CA ALA A 85 -1.13 3.94 -25.27
C ALA A 85 -1.08 4.57 -26.67
N ASP A 86 -0.33 5.67 -26.78
CA ASP A 86 0.01 6.32 -28.03
C ASP A 86 1.44 5.94 -28.41
N VAL A 87 1.62 5.39 -29.60
CA VAL A 87 2.94 4.91 -30.07
C VAL A 87 3.31 5.51 -31.40
N MET A 88 4.59 5.81 -31.55
CA MET A 88 5.17 6.30 -32.80
C MET A 88 6.62 5.85 -32.96
N TRP A 89 7.06 5.78 -34.21
CA TRP A 89 8.46 5.48 -34.52
C TRP A 89 9.38 6.65 -34.16
N ILE A 90 10.59 6.33 -33.71
CA ILE A 90 11.70 7.28 -33.50
C ILE A 90 12.98 6.77 -34.18
N GLU A 91 13.90 7.69 -34.50
CA GLU A 91 15.16 7.39 -35.20
C GLU A 91 16.27 6.93 -34.24
N GLN A 92 15.92 6.09 -33.27
CA GLN A 92 16.83 5.58 -32.24
C GLN A 92 16.70 4.05 -32.18
N PRO A 93 17.47 3.30 -32.96
CA PRO A 93 17.41 1.84 -32.99
C PRO A 93 17.48 1.22 -31.59
N ASP A 94 16.75 0.12 -31.42
CA ASP A 94 16.68 -0.71 -30.20
C ASP A 94 16.22 0.03 -28.92
N THR A 95 15.63 1.21 -29.09
CA THR A 95 15.23 2.09 -27.99
C THR A 95 13.71 2.12 -27.84
N ILE A 96 13.22 1.90 -26.62
CA ILE A 96 11.82 2.12 -26.23
C ILE A 96 11.80 3.25 -25.20
N VAL A 97 11.28 4.42 -25.59
CA VAL A 97 11.12 5.58 -24.71
C VAL A 97 9.72 5.57 -24.12
N LEU A 98 9.62 5.22 -22.85
CA LEU A 98 8.35 5.20 -22.12
C LEU A 98 8.09 6.54 -21.43
N GLN A 99 6.99 7.19 -21.80
CA GLN A 99 6.51 8.47 -21.27
C GLN A 99 5.15 8.29 -20.56
N GLY A 100 4.87 9.18 -19.61
CA GLY A 100 3.52 9.35 -19.05
C GLY A 100 2.84 10.55 -19.68
N GLY A 101 1.60 10.38 -20.13
CA GLY A 101 0.72 11.44 -20.60
C GLY A 101 -0.32 11.81 -19.55
N GLU A 102 -1.50 12.22 -20.01
CA GLU A 102 -2.60 12.68 -19.16
C GLU A 102 -2.93 11.66 -18.06
N GLY A 103 -3.11 12.15 -16.82
CA GLY A 103 -3.55 11.34 -15.67
C GLY A 103 -2.52 10.33 -15.14
N ILE A 104 -1.30 10.30 -15.68
CA ILE A 104 -0.17 9.61 -15.05
C ILE A 104 0.52 10.57 -14.08
N GLY A 105 0.71 10.11 -12.84
CA GLY A 105 1.35 10.92 -11.82
C GLY A 105 2.81 11.22 -12.14
N LEU A 106 3.28 12.39 -11.69
CA LEU A 106 4.67 12.81 -11.76
C LEU A 106 5.37 12.53 -10.43
N ILE A 107 6.56 11.93 -10.48
CA ILE A 107 7.39 11.73 -9.30
C ILE A 107 8.05 13.06 -8.91
N THR A 108 7.73 13.57 -7.72
CA THR A 108 8.30 14.83 -7.19
C THR A 108 9.27 14.63 -6.04
N ARG A 109 9.32 13.42 -5.48
CA ARG A 109 10.22 13.07 -4.38
C ARG A 109 10.99 11.79 -4.71
N PRO A 110 12.26 11.67 -4.27
CA PRO A 110 13.02 10.43 -4.42
C PRO A 110 12.40 9.30 -3.57
N GLY A 111 12.69 8.05 -3.92
CA GLY A 111 12.43 6.91 -3.05
C GLY A 111 11.47 5.83 -3.52
N LEU A 112 10.90 6.00 -4.70
CA LEU A 112 10.00 5.00 -5.31
C LEU A 112 10.71 4.07 -6.30
N GLY A 113 12.05 4.12 -6.36
CA GLY A 113 12.82 3.46 -7.43
C GLY A 113 12.55 4.06 -8.81
N LEU A 114 12.02 5.29 -8.86
CA LEU A 114 11.68 6.04 -10.05
C LEU A 114 12.41 7.39 -10.05
N ALA A 115 12.74 7.89 -11.24
CA ALA A 115 13.39 9.18 -11.40
C ALA A 115 12.45 10.32 -11.03
N VAL A 116 12.95 11.30 -10.25
CA VAL A 116 12.24 12.56 -9.99
C VAL A 116 12.04 13.31 -11.31
N GLY A 117 10.85 13.85 -11.52
CA GLY A 117 10.38 14.40 -12.80
C GLY A 117 9.96 13.35 -13.82
N GLY A 118 10.09 12.05 -13.51
CA GLY A 118 9.64 10.96 -14.35
C GLY A 118 8.17 10.58 -14.10
N PRO A 119 7.56 9.80 -15.02
CA PRO A 119 6.20 9.30 -14.85
C PRO A 119 6.15 8.19 -13.80
N ALA A 120 5.04 8.12 -13.06
CA ALA A 120 4.77 7.12 -12.03
C ALA A 120 4.41 5.74 -12.63
N ILE A 121 5.32 5.19 -13.44
CA ILE A 121 5.23 3.85 -14.03
C ILE A 121 6.27 2.97 -13.34
N ASN A 122 5.81 2.12 -12.43
CA ASN A 122 6.67 1.31 -11.55
C ASN A 122 7.56 0.33 -12.35
N PRO A 123 8.69 -0.12 -11.78
CA PRO A 123 9.67 -0.95 -12.49
C PRO A 123 9.10 -2.23 -13.11
N VAL A 124 8.23 -2.96 -12.38
CA VAL A 124 7.64 -4.20 -12.90
C VAL A 124 6.70 -3.94 -14.08
N PRO A 125 5.71 -3.03 -13.99
CA PRO A 125 4.92 -2.62 -15.16
C PRO A 125 5.74 -2.07 -16.33
N ARG A 126 6.77 -1.24 -16.06
CA ARG A 126 7.66 -0.71 -17.10
C ARG A 126 8.30 -1.85 -17.88
N LYS A 127 8.91 -2.80 -17.17
CA LYS A 127 9.51 -3.99 -17.78
C LYS A 127 8.47 -4.81 -18.55
N ASN A 128 7.28 -4.98 -17.99
CA ASN A 128 6.22 -5.76 -18.65
C ASN A 128 5.71 -5.13 -19.95
N ILE A 129 5.61 -3.79 -20.00
CA ILE A 129 5.31 -3.04 -21.23
C ILE A 129 6.43 -3.28 -22.26
N GLU A 130 7.69 -3.10 -21.86
CA GLU A 130 8.84 -3.28 -22.76
C GLU A 130 8.93 -4.72 -23.29
N ASP A 131 8.80 -5.73 -22.43
CA ASP A 131 8.86 -7.14 -22.81
C ASP A 131 7.76 -7.49 -23.83
N ASN A 132 6.52 -7.02 -23.62
CA ASN A 132 5.41 -7.26 -24.55
C ASN A 132 5.62 -6.57 -25.90
N ILE A 133 6.18 -5.36 -25.92
CA ILE A 133 6.51 -4.67 -27.17
C ILE A 133 7.62 -5.40 -27.91
N ARG A 134 8.70 -5.77 -27.21
CA ARG A 134 9.87 -6.43 -27.82
C ARG A 134 9.51 -7.78 -28.43
N GLN A 135 8.56 -8.52 -27.85
CA GLN A 135 8.07 -9.78 -28.41
C GLN A 135 7.48 -9.64 -29.82
N ILE A 136 6.85 -8.51 -30.14
CA ILE A 136 6.18 -8.31 -31.43
C ILE A 136 6.95 -7.38 -32.39
N ALA A 137 7.83 -6.53 -31.86
CA ALA A 137 8.53 -5.50 -32.62
C ALA A 137 10.04 -5.75 -32.78
N ALA A 138 10.56 -6.92 -32.39
CA ALA A 138 12.01 -7.20 -32.39
C ALA A 138 12.72 -6.86 -33.72
N GLU A 139 12.13 -7.23 -34.86
CA GLU A 139 12.73 -6.96 -36.18
C GLU A 139 12.70 -5.47 -36.53
N ALA A 140 11.59 -4.77 -36.24
CA ALA A 140 11.49 -3.34 -36.49
C ALA A 140 12.42 -2.52 -35.57
N LEU A 141 12.63 -2.99 -34.34
CA LEU A 141 13.53 -2.35 -33.38
C LEU A 141 15.01 -2.41 -33.80
N LYS A 142 15.41 -3.29 -34.73
CA LYS A 142 16.80 -3.31 -35.25
C LYS A 142 17.17 -2.05 -36.03
N THR A 143 16.18 -1.35 -36.60
CA THR A 143 16.41 -0.20 -37.49
C THR A 143 15.81 1.09 -36.97
N ARG A 144 14.86 1.03 -36.02
CA ARG A 144 14.16 2.18 -35.43
C ARG A 144 13.91 1.95 -33.94
N GLY A 145 13.45 3.00 -33.25
CA GLY A 145 12.94 2.89 -31.88
C GLY A 145 11.45 3.18 -31.82
N LEU A 146 10.90 3.07 -30.62
CA LEU A 146 9.52 3.43 -30.31
C LEU A 146 9.49 4.46 -29.19
N GLN A 147 8.67 5.50 -29.38
CA GLN A 147 8.16 6.28 -28.26
C GLN A 147 6.79 5.75 -27.89
N VAL A 148 6.57 5.50 -26.61
CA VAL A 148 5.32 4.97 -26.05
C VAL A 148 4.86 5.92 -24.95
N THR A 149 3.72 6.55 -25.14
CA THR A 149 3.10 7.43 -24.13
C THR A 149 1.90 6.72 -23.55
N ILE A 150 1.97 6.39 -22.26
CA ILE A 150 0.85 5.79 -21.51
C ILE A 150 0.05 6.92 -20.87
N SER A 151 -1.27 6.91 -21.03
CA SER A 151 -2.16 7.89 -20.39
C SER A 151 -3.37 7.21 -19.74
N VAL A 152 -3.99 7.89 -18.79
CA VAL A 152 -5.24 7.49 -18.14
C VAL A 152 -6.12 8.72 -17.99
N PRO A 153 -6.99 9.03 -18.98
CA PRO A 153 -7.93 10.14 -18.87
C PRO A 153 -8.73 10.07 -17.56
N GLY A 154 -8.80 11.20 -16.85
CA GLY A 154 -9.40 11.27 -15.50
C GLY A 154 -8.53 10.71 -14.36
N GLY A 155 -7.28 10.33 -14.62
CA GLY A 155 -6.33 9.81 -13.64
C GLY A 155 -6.04 10.76 -12.48
N GLU A 156 -6.05 12.07 -12.72
CA GLU A 156 -5.87 13.07 -11.65
C GLU A 156 -6.99 13.01 -10.61
N GLU A 157 -8.25 12.88 -11.04
CA GLU A 157 -9.40 12.76 -10.14
C GLU A 157 -9.40 11.43 -9.38
N MET A 158 -8.99 10.34 -10.04
CA MET A 158 -8.80 9.04 -9.38
C MET A 158 -7.72 9.12 -8.30
N ALA A 159 -6.62 9.82 -8.56
CA ALA A 159 -5.49 9.95 -7.64
C ALA A 159 -5.87 10.61 -6.31
N LYS A 160 -6.87 11.50 -6.30
CA LYS A 160 -7.39 12.12 -5.05
C LYS A 160 -7.97 11.11 -4.06
N LYS A 161 -8.37 9.92 -4.53
CA LYS A 161 -8.85 8.80 -3.69
C LYS A 161 -7.73 7.86 -3.25
N THR A 162 -6.48 8.19 -3.57
CA THR A 162 -5.30 7.39 -3.24
C THR A 162 -4.42 8.11 -2.22
N LEU A 163 -3.48 7.40 -1.63
CA LEU A 163 -2.44 7.97 -0.76
C LEU A 163 -1.16 8.33 -1.53
N ASN A 164 -1.20 8.36 -2.86
CA ASN A 164 -0.03 8.54 -3.73
C ASN A 164 0.65 9.91 -3.55
N TYR A 165 -0.10 10.95 -3.20
CA TYR A 165 0.45 12.28 -2.94
C TYR A 165 1.49 12.28 -1.81
N ARG A 166 1.29 11.45 -0.78
CA ARG A 166 2.25 11.27 0.34
C ARG A 166 3.55 10.61 -0.12
N LEU A 167 3.46 9.80 -1.16
CA LEU A 167 4.60 9.15 -1.81
C LEU A 167 5.32 10.09 -2.79
N GLY A 168 4.90 11.36 -2.87
CA GLY A 168 5.47 12.34 -3.81
C GLY A 168 5.00 12.14 -5.24
N ILE A 169 3.84 11.51 -5.46
CA ILE A 169 3.25 11.33 -6.79
C ILE A 169 2.09 12.32 -6.94
N ILE A 170 2.19 13.25 -7.89
CA ILE A 170 1.19 14.31 -8.08
C ILE A 170 0.62 14.31 -9.50
N GLY A 171 -0.59 14.85 -9.69
CA GLY A 171 -1.18 15.06 -11.03
C GLY A 171 -1.73 13.80 -11.71
N GLY A 172 -1.74 12.65 -11.04
CA GLY A 172 -2.23 11.41 -11.65
C GLY A 172 -2.01 10.15 -10.83
N ILE A 173 -2.48 9.02 -11.35
CA ILE A 173 -2.30 7.70 -10.72
C ILE A 173 -0.95 7.08 -11.09
N SER A 174 -0.57 6.04 -10.36
CA SER A 174 0.57 5.19 -10.72
C SER A 174 0.14 4.01 -11.58
N ILE A 175 0.96 3.66 -12.56
CA ILE A 175 0.89 2.39 -13.28
C ILE A 175 1.66 1.35 -12.47
N LEU A 176 0.92 0.42 -11.86
CA LEU A 176 1.41 -0.51 -10.84
C LEU A 176 0.85 -1.93 -11.04
N GLY A 177 1.42 -2.88 -10.32
CA GLY A 177 1.05 -4.29 -10.34
C GLY A 177 2.26 -5.19 -10.53
N THR A 178 2.55 -6.02 -9.54
CA THR A 178 3.73 -6.91 -9.54
C THR A 178 3.48 -8.23 -10.25
N THR A 179 2.22 -8.69 -10.30
CA THR A 179 1.83 -9.96 -10.95
C THR A 179 0.99 -9.75 -12.20
N GLY A 180 0.44 -8.55 -12.39
CA GLY A 180 -0.57 -8.24 -13.42
C GLY A 180 -2.01 -8.57 -13.02
N ILE A 181 -2.22 -9.21 -11.86
CA ILE A 181 -3.53 -9.66 -11.39
C ILE A 181 -3.97 -8.85 -10.16
N VAL A 182 -5.21 -8.35 -10.18
CA VAL A 182 -5.90 -7.78 -9.02
C VAL A 182 -6.66 -8.90 -8.31
N HIS A 183 -6.38 -9.07 -7.02
CA HIS A 183 -7.13 -9.98 -6.15
C HIS A 183 -8.06 -9.15 -5.25
N PRO A 184 -9.37 -9.44 -5.22
CA PRO A 184 -10.30 -8.66 -4.43
C PRO A 184 -9.96 -8.75 -2.94
N TYR A 185 -9.91 -7.60 -2.27
CA TYR A 185 -9.59 -7.48 -0.84
C TYR A 185 -8.23 -8.10 -0.46
N SER A 186 -7.23 -7.99 -1.36
CA SER A 186 -5.91 -8.60 -1.18
C SER A 186 -5.17 -8.07 0.04
N THR A 187 -4.93 -8.95 1.00
CA THR A 187 -3.99 -8.72 2.11
C THR A 187 -2.57 -8.48 1.62
N ALA A 188 -2.17 -9.12 0.51
CA ALA A 188 -0.84 -8.94 -0.07
C ALA A 188 -0.64 -7.55 -0.66
N ALA A 189 -1.67 -6.98 -1.32
CA ALA A 189 -1.60 -5.63 -1.86
C ALA A 189 -1.50 -4.58 -0.74
N PHE A 190 -2.30 -4.74 0.33
CA PHE A 190 -2.22 -3.84 1.48
C PHE A 190 -0.88 -3.98 2.23
N ARG A 191 -0.34 -5.20 2.36
CA ARG A 191 1.03 -5.41 2.88
C ARG A 191 2.08 -4.66 2.06
N ALA A 192 1.99 -4.72 0.72
CA ALA A 192 2.94 -4.05 -0.16
C ALA A 192 2.88 -2.53 0.00
N SER A 193 1.68 -1.93 0.15
CA SER A 193 1.57 -0.49 0.39
C SER A 193 2.16 -0.06 1.74
N VAL A 194 2.07 -0.91 2.77
CA VAL A 194 2.70 -0.65 4.06
C VAL A 194 4.22 -0.62 3.94
N VAL A 195 4.81 -1.61 3.26
CA VAL A 195 6.26 -1.66 3.01
C VAL A 195 6.72 -0.43 2.22
N GLN A 196 5.99 -0.09 1.15
CA GLN A 196 6.29 1.07 0.32
C GLN A 196 6.22 2.39 1.10
N GLY A 197 5.25 2.56 2.00
CA GLY A 197 5.16 3.74 2.86
C GLY A 197 6.42 3.94 3.72
N VAL A 198 6.95 2.84 4.28
CA VAL A 198 8.18 2.88 5.08
C VAL A 198 9.41 3.20 4.22
N GLU A 199 9.51 2.60 3.03
CA GLU A 199 10.60 2.88 2.08
C GLU A 199 10.59 4.34 1.62
N VAL A 200 9.41 4.92 1.41
CA VAL A 200 9.26 6.35 1.08
C VAL A 200 9.74 7.23 2.21
N ALA A 201 9.36 6.97 3.47
CA ALA A 201 9.84 7.73 4.62
C ALA A 201 11.38 7.71 4.65
N ALA A 202 11.98 6.52 4.55
CA ALA A 202 13.43 6.36 4.58
C ALA A 202 14.14 7.12 3.46
N ASN A 203 13.64 7.00 2.24
CA ASN A 203 14.25 7.61 1.06
C ASN A 203 14.07 9.13 1.01
N GLN A 204 13.12 9.68 1.78
CA GLN A 204 13.00 11.12 2.04
C GLN A 204 13.92 11.60 3.17
N GLY A 205 14.80 10.73 3.69
CA GLY A 205 15.75 11.05 4.75
C GLY A 205 15.13 11.05 6.15
N GLN A 206 13.90 10.56 6.31
CA GLN A 206 13.28 10.45 7.62
C GLN A 206 13.98 9.38 8.45
N THR A 207 14.25 9.70 9.72
CA THR A 207 14.84 8.78 10.71
C THR A 207 13.79 8.09 11.58
N SER A 208 12.53 8.51 11.43
CA SER A 208 11.38 8.06 12.19
C SER A 208 10.26 7.57 11.27
N VAL A 209 9.52 6.55 11.71
CA VAL A 209 8.26 6.14 11.09
C VAL A 209 7.19 5.99 12.16
N VAL A 210 6.01 6.53 11.87
CA VAL A 210 4.80 6.40 12.64
C VAL A 210 3.93 5.29 12.04
N LEU A 211 3.76 4.21 12.78
CA LEU A 211 2.95 3.05 12.42
C LEU A 211 1.60 3.13 13.12
N THR A 212 0.53 3.29 12.34
CA THR A 212 -0.81 3.50 12.89
C THR A 212 -1.75 2.37 12.50
N THR A 213 -2.68 2.03 13.39
CA THR A 213 -3.62 0.92 13.16
C THR A 213 -4.76 1.26 12.17
N GLY A 214 -4.91 2.54 11.85
CA GLY A 214 -5.84 3.05 10.84
C GLY A 214 -5.96 4.58 10.87
N GLY A 215 -6.84 5.13 10.02
CA GLY A 215 -6.95 6.58 9.84
C GLY A 215 -7.33 7.38 11.09
N ARG A 216 -8.05 6.79 12.05
CA ARG A 216 -8.37 7.49 13.31
C ARG A 216 -7.14 7.64 14.20
N THR A 217 -6.38 6.56 14.40
CA THR A 217 -5.11 6.62 15.13
C THR A 217 -4.08 7.48 14.41
N GLU A 218 -4.09 7.51 13.07
CA GLU A 218 -3.22 8.40 12.31
C GLU A 218 -3.50 9.88 12.58
N LYS A 219 -4.77 10.31 12.46
CA LYS A 219 -5.16 11.70 12.76
C LYS A 219 -4.81 12.11 14.19
N PHE A 220 -4.99 11.19 15.14
CA PHE A 220 -4.59 11.39 16.53
C PHE A 220 -3.08 11.64 16.64
N VAL A 221 -2.23 10.73 16.14
CA VAL A 221 -0.78 10.88 16.28
C VAL A 221 -0.25 12.08 15.50
N MET A 222 -0.82 12.41 14.34
CA MET A 222 -0.47 13.63 13.59
C MET A 222 -0.73 14.91 14.40
N ARG A 223 -1.78 14.93 15.23
CA ARG A 223 -2.06 16.07 16.11
C ARG A 223 -1.09 16.15 17.29
N GLU A 224 -0.69 15.00 17.82
CA GLU A 224 0.28 14.92 18.92
C GLU A 224 1.72 15.21 18.47
N LEU A 225 2.03 14.94 17.19
CA LEU A 225 3.37 15.03 16.58
C LEU A 225 3.37 15.92 15.32
N PRO A 226 2.95 17.19 15.42
CA PRO A 226 2.84 18.09 14.26
C PRO A 226 4.20 18.41 13.62
N GLU A 227 5.31 18.13 14.31
CA GLU A 227 6.68 18.33 13.81
C GLU A 227 7.13 17.26 12.80
N LEU A 228 6.44 16.12 12.73
CA LEU A 228 6.81 15.05 11.81
C LEU A 228 6.21 15.29 10.42
N ASP A 229 7.01 15.03 9.38
CA ASP A 229 6.53 15.09 7.99
C ASP A 229 5.44 14.04 7.73
N GLU A 230 4.48 14.34 6.86
CA GLU A 230 3.40 13.40 6.50
C GLU A 230 3.92 12.06 5.97
N SER A 231 5.10 12.04 5.33
CA SER A 231 5.72 10.81 4.84
C SER A 231 6.12 9.84 5.95
N CYS A 232 6.27 10.29 7.20
CA CYS A 232 6.53 9.42 8.35
C CYS A 232 5.32 8.54 8.68
N PHE A 233 4.10 8.90 8.27
CA PHE A 233 2.87 8.25 8.71
C PHE A 233 2.44 7.12 7.77
N VAL A 234 2.46 5.90 8.30
CA VAL A 234 2.08 4.68 7.59
C VAL A 234 0.93 3.99 8.33
N GLN A 235 -0.23 3.88 7.66
CA GLN A 235 -1.34 3.07 8.16
C GLN A 235 -1.03 1.58 7.95
N MET A 236 -0.41 0.95 8.95
CA MET A 236 -0.01 -0.45 8.88
C MET A 236 -1.20 -1.42 8.98
N GLY A 237 -2.30 -1.01 9.64
CA GLY A 237 -3.40 -1.91 9.96
C GLY A 237 -2.94 -3.11 10.78
N ASP A 238 -2.88 -4.29 10.15
CA ASP A 238 -2.43 -5.56 10.73
C ASP A 238 -1.00 -5.96 10.33
N PHE A 239 -0.30 -5.15 9.52
CA PHE A 239 0.99 -5.49 8.94
C PHE A 239 2.18 -4.89 9.70
N LEU A 240 2.19 -5.06 11.03
CA LEU A 240 3.30 -4.58 11.88
C LEU A 240 4.65 -5.21 11.50
N THR A 241 4.73 -6.54 11.39
CA THR A 241 6.00 -7.20 11.02
C THR A 241 6.53 -6.74 9.66
N PRO A 242 5.74 -6.73 8.57
CA PRO A 242 6.21 -6.19 7.30
C PRO A 242 6.71 -4.73 7.39
N ALA A 243 6.05 -3.89 8.20
CA ALA A 243 6.47 -2.51 8.41
C ALA A 243 7.81 -2.42 9.16
N LEU A 244 7.97 -3.16 10.26
CA LEU A 244 9.21 -3.21 11.04
C LEU A 244 10.35 -3.82 10.23
N ASP A 245 10.12 -4.89 9.47
CA ASP A 245 11.13 -5.49 8.61
C ASP A 245 11.59 -4.51 7.51
N ALA A 246 10.67 -3.71 6.97
CA ALA A 246 11.00 -2.65 6.02
C ALA A 246 11.82 -1.54 6.69
N ALA A 247 11.39 -1.04 7.84
CA ALA A 247 12.11 -0.01 8.59
C ALA A 247 13.53 -0.46 8.92
N ALA A 248 13.64 -1.74 9.30
CA ALA A 248 14.90 -2.40 9.51
C ALA A 248 15.80 -2.40 8.27
N ARG A 249 15.31 -2.87 7.12
CA ARG A 249 16.09 -2.87 5.87
C ARG A 249 16.51 -1.46 5.45
N CYS A 250 15.67 -0.47 5.71
CA CYS A 250 15.89 0.92 5.36
C CYS A 250 16.74 1.71 6.39
N GLY A 251 17.12 1.09 7.51
CA GLY A 251 17.95 1.74 8.54
C GLY A 251 17.21 2.75 9.43
N ILE A 252 15.88 2.79 9.39
CA ILE A 252 15.07 3.62 10.28
C ILE A 252 15.12 3.02 11.69
N ARG A 253 15.46 3.85 12.67
CA ARG A 253 15.61 3.43 14.08
C ARG A 253 14.47 3.87 14.97
N ASN A 254 13.87 5.03 14.71
CA ASN A 254 12.82 5.55 15.58
C ASN A 254 11.45 5.05 15.09
N ILE A 255 10.79 4.22 15.89
CA ILE A 255 9.46 3.69 15.57
C ILE A 255 8.47 4.25 16.56
N ILE A 256 7.43 4.89 16.04
CA ILE A 256 6.34 5.44 16.84
C ILE A 256 5.09 4.63 16.50
N ILE A 257 4.42 4.04 17.49
CA ILE A 257 3.21 3.25 17.27
C ILE A 257 2.00 4.03 17.80
N GLY A 258 1.03 4.28 16.92
CA GLY A 258 -0.28 4.85 17.26
C GLY A 258 -1.35 3.79 17.27
N GLY A 259 -1.89 3.47 18.45
CA GLY A 259 -2.83 2.36 18.61
C GLY A 259 -3.94 2.61 19.62
N MET A 260 -4.97 1.77 19.52
CA MET A 260 -6.01 1.63 20.54
C MET A 260 -5.82 0.30 21.27
N VAL A 261 -6.37 0.19 22.48
CA VAL A 261 -6.22 -0.94 23.41
C VAL A 261 -6.20 -2.31 22.72
N GLY A 262 -7.23 -2.67 21.95
CA GLY A 262 -7.34 -4.01 21.37
C GLY A 262 -6.25 -4.38 20.36
N LYS A 263 -5.72 -3.42 19.59
CA LYS A 263 -4.61 -3.68 18.65
C LYS A 263 -3.27 -3.71 19.40
N LEU A 264 -3.08 -2.84 20.39
CA LEU A 264 -1.88 -2.84 21.21
C LEU A 264 -1.77 -4.12 22.04
N THR A 265 -2.86 -4.64 22.59
CA THR A 265 -2.86 -5.95 23.28
C THR A 265 -2.37 -7.07 22.36
N LYS A 266 -2.83 -7.10 21.10
CA LYS A 266 -2.35 -8.08 20.11
C LYS A 266 -0.86 -7.95 19.81
N MET A 267 -0.33 -6.74 19.83
CA MET A 267 1.12 -6.52 19.66
C MET A 267 1.89 -6.98 20.89
N ALA A 268 1.37 -6.72 22.10
CA ALA A 268 1.95 -7.16 23.36
C ALA A 268 1.97 -8.68 23.54
N GLN A 269 1.07 -9.41 22.86
CA GLN A 269 1.05 -10.89 22.82
C GLN A 269 2.19 -11.48 21.99
N GLY A 270 2.84 -10.69 21.13
CA GLY A 270 4.02 -11.13 20.36
C GLY A 270 3.72 -12.02 19.15
N GLU A 271 2.49 -12.05 18.64
CA GLU A 271 2.13 -13.00 17.58
C GLU A 271 2.97 -12.83 16.30
N THR A 272 3.45 -13.98 15.81
CA THR A 272 4.20 -14.08 14.54
C THR A 272 3.21 -14.27 13.40
N ILE A 273 3.12 -13.28 12.53
CA ILE A 273 2.14 -13.16 11.45
C ILE A 273 2.28 -14.33 10.45
N THR A 274 1.53 -15.40 10.68
CA THR A 274 1.15 -16.35 9.62
C THR A 274 -0.34 -16.25 9.29
N HIS A 275 -1.17 -15.75 10.20
CA HIS A 275 -2.59 -15.47 9.97
C HIS A 275 -3.03 -14.13 10.60
N ALA A 276 -2.68 -13.02 9.95
CA ALA A 276 -3.13 -11.69 10.32
C ALA A 276 -4.67 -11.64 10.51
N GLY A 277 -5.11 -11.23 11.69
CA GLY A 277 -6.48 -10.76 11.95
C GLY A 277 -7.45 -11.74 12.61
N ARG A 278 -7.05 -12.97 12.98
CA ARG A 278 -7.97 -13.96 13.55
C ARG A 278 -7.72 -14.42 14.98
N ALA A 279 -6.55 -14.14 15.56
CA ALA A 279 -6.36 -14.46 16.96
C ALA A 279 -7.28 -13.61 17.84
N PRO A 280 -8.01 -14.24 18.78
CA PRO A 280 -8.75 -13.51 19.81
C PRO A 280 -7.77 -12.70 20.66
N VAL A 281 -8.29 -11.71 21.37
CA VAL A 281 -7.48 -11.01 22.37
C VAL A 281 -7.16 -12.02 23.49
N ASP A 282 -5.89 -12.22 23.81
CA ASP A 282 -5.46 -12.83 25.06
C ASP A 282 -5.88 -11.93 26.23
N VAL A 283 -6.99 -12.31 26.86
CA VAL A 283 -7.60 -11.59 27.98
C VAL A 283 -6.90 -11.88 29.30
N GLU A 284 -6.17 -12.99 29.41
CA GLU A 284 -5.31 -13.26 30.57
C GLU A 284 -4.16 -12.25 30.61
N LEU A 285 -3.54 -11.95 29.46
CA LEU A 285 -2.55 -10.88 29.39
C LEU A 285 -3.12 -9.53 29.84
N VAL A 286 -4.37 -9.23 29.49
CA VAL A 286 -5.02 -7.96 29.86
C VAL A 286 -5.31 -7.92 31.37
N ALA A 287 -5.80 -9.04 31.93
CA ALA A 287 -6.02 -9.18 33.37
C ALA A 287 -4.71 -9.09 34.16
N ASP A 288 -3.62 -9.67 33.65
CA ASP A 288 -2.29 -9.59 34.26
C ASP A 288 -1.76 -8.16 34.29
N ILE A 289 -1.97 -7.39 33.22
CA ILE A 289 -1.64 -5.96 33.19
C ILE A 289 -2.43 -5.21 34.26
N ALA A 290 -3.75 -5.41 34.34
CA ALA A 290 -4.60 -4.80 35.36
C ALA A 290 -4.14 -5.18 36.78
N ARG A 291 -3.79 -6.45 37.02
CA ARG A 291 -3.28 -6.93 38.30
C ARG A 291 -1.95 -6.28 38.67
N SER A 292 -1.04 -6.11 37.70
CA SER A 292 0.28 -5.49 37.94
C SER A 292 0.23 -4.03 38.36
N ILE A 293 -0.85 -3.31 38.02
CA ILE A 293 -1.07 -1.91 38.41
C ILE A 293 -1.94 -1.77 39.66
N GLY A 294 -2.30 -2.88 40.30
CA GLY A 294 -3.04 -2.89 41.56
C GLY A 294 -4.56 -2.90 41.42
N ALA A 295 -5.12 -3.34 40.29
CA ALA A 295 -6.55 -3.57 40.19
C ALA A 295 -7.00 -4.72 41.14
N PRO A 296 -8.20 -4.64 41.73
CA PRO A 296 -8.76 -5.72 42.55
C PRO A 296 -8.84 -7.06 41.81
N ASP A 297 -8.65 -8.17 42.53
CA ASP A 297 -8.65 -9.52 41.95
C ASP A 297 -9.99 -9.87 41.28
N ASP A 298 -11.12 -9.45 41.86
CA ASP A 298 -12.46 -9.66 41.28
C ASP A 298 -12.65 -8.93 39.95
N VAL A 299 -12.05 -7.75 39.78
CA VAL A 299 -12.04 -7.02 38.51
C VAL A 299 -11.13 -7.71 37.49
N CYS A 300 -9.97 -8.20 37.92
CA CYS A 300 -9.06 -8.94 37.05
C CYS A 300 -9.71 -10.24 36.52
N ASP A 301 -10.39 -10.98 37.39
CA ASP A 301 -11.12 -12.19 37.03
C ASP A 301 -12.28 -11.88 36.05
N ALA A 302 -12.98 -10.76 36.27
CA ALA A 302 -14.01 -10.29 35.36
C ALA A 302 -13.46 -9.93 33.97
N ILE A 303 -12.27 -9.34 33.91
CA ILE A 303 -11.56 -9.03 32.67
C ILE A 303 -11.16 -10.31 31.92
N ALA A 304 -10.59 -11.29 32.63
CA ALA A 304 -10.19 -12.57 32.05
C ALA A 304 -11.38 -13.37 31.48
N ALA A 305 -12.60 -13.12 31.97
CA ALA A 305 -13.82 -13.75 31.47
C ALA A 305 -14.41 -13.10 30.20
N GLN A 306 -13.82 -12.02 29.67
CA GLN A 306 -14.33 -11.31 28.48
C GLN A 306 -13.71 -11.78 27.17
N GLU A 307 -14.23 -11.24 26.05
CA GLU A 307 -13.68 -11.46 24.71
C GLU A 307 -12.85 -10.26 24.17
N THR A 308 -12.87 -9.11 24.86
CA THR A 308 -12.26 -7.86 24.36
C THR A 308 -11.46 -7.12 25.41
N ALA A 309 -10.34 -6.51 25.00
CA ALA A 309 -9.55 -5.63 25.86
C ALA A 309 -10.23 -4.28 26.17
N ARG A 310 -11.34 -3.95 25.49
CA ARG A 310 -12.06 -2.69 25.72
C ARG A 310 -12.70 -2.67 27.10
N TYR A 311 -13.27 -3.79 27.52
CA TYR A 311 -13.89 -3.92 28.84
C TYR A 311 -12.88 -3.60 29.96
N ALA A 312 -11.64 -4.09 29.83
CA ALA A 312 -10.59 -3.76 30.79
C ALA A 312 -10.32 -2.26 30.88
N SER A 313 -10.25 -1.56 29.73
CA SER A 313 -10.10 -0.10 29.73
C SER A 313 -11.24 0.61 30.46
N GLU A 314 -12.48 0.14 30.27
CA GLU A 314 -13.67 0.70 30.92
C GLU A 314 -13.62 0.46 32.44
N CYS A 315 -13.28 -0.76 32.89
CA CYS A 315 -13.09 -1.06 34.31
C CYS A 315 -11.97 -0.22 34.93
N MET A 316 -10.85 -0.05 34.23
CA MET A 316 -9.73 0.76 34.74
C MET A 316 -10.10 2.24 34.83
N ALA A 317 -10.93 2.77 33.91
CA ALA A 317 -11.46 4.12 34.00
C ALA A 317 -12.35 4.31 35.24
N GLU A 318 -13.22 3.34 35.55
CA GLU A 318 -14.07 3.38 36.76
C GLU A 318 -13.25 3.35 38.05
N LEU A 319 -12.11 2.66 38.04
CA LEU A 319 -11.18 2.60 39.17
C LEU A 319 -10.19 3.77 39.25
N GLY A 320 -10.17 4.66 38.25
CA GLY A 320 -9.19 5.75 38.18
C GLY A 320 -7.77 5.29 37.85
N LEU A 321 -7.61 4.12 37.23
CA LEU A 321 -6.35 3.48 36.85
C LEU A 321 -6.14 3.42 35.31
N GLU A 322 -6.93 4.17 34.54
CA GLU A 322 -6.91 4.10 33.08
C GLU A 322 -5.55 4.48 32.48
N TYR A 323 -4.93 5.55 33.00
CA TYR A 323 -3.62 6.01 32.52
C TYR A 323 -2.55 4.94 32.76
N GLU A 324 -2.46 4.43 33.99
CA GLU A 324 -1.51 3.39 34.41
C GLU A 324 -1.67 2.12 33.58
N PHE A 325 -2.91 1.72 33.31
CA PHE A 325 -3.22 0.57 32.48
C PHE A 325 -2.70 0.72 31.04
N HIS A 326 -2.96 1.86 30.40
CA HIS A 326 -2.50 2.07 29.03
C HIS A 326 -0.99 2.28 28.93
N VAL A 327 -0.35 2.87 29.95
CA VAL A 327 1.12 2.95 30.06
C VAL A 327 1.72 1.55 30.18
N GLU A 328 1.19 0.69 31.05
CA GLU A 328 1.73 -0.65 31.22
C GLU A 328 1.51 -1.52 29.97
N LEU A 329 0.34 -1.41 29.33
CA LEU A 329 0.10 -2.04 28.03
C LEU A 329 1.11 -1.57 26.97
N ALA A 330 1.40 -0.27 26.91
CA ALA A 330 2.38 0.29 25.99
C ALA A 330 3.79 -0.23 26.28
N ASN A 331 4.20 -0.32 27.54
CA ASN A 331 5.47 -0.93 27.95
C ASN A 331 5.56 -2.41 27.53
N ARG A 332 4.46 -3.17 27.66
CA ARG A 332 4.40 -4.57 27.24
C ARG A 332 4.58 -4.73 25.73
N VAL A 333 4.03 -3.81 24.93
CA VAL A 333 4.29 -3.74 23.48
C VAL A 333 5.76 -3.48 23.20
N ILE A 334 6.35 -2.47 23.84
CA ILE A 334 7.77 -2.12 23.68
C ILE A 334 8.66 -3.33 23.98
N ALA A 335 8.51 -3.94 25.17
CA ALA A 335 9.30 -5.10 25.58
C ALA A 335 9.18 -6.27 24.60
N THR A 336 7.98 -6.51 24.08
CA THR A 336 7.73 -7.57 23.09
C THR A 336 8.46 -7.31 21.78
N LEU A 337 8.44 -6.06 21.30
CA LEU A 337 9.10 -5.68 20.06
C LEU A 337 10.62 -5.59 20.20
N GLU A 338 11.13 -5.14 21.35
CA GLU A 338 12.56 -5.14 21.67
C GLU A 338 13.12 -6.57 21.74
N ASN A 339 12.40 -7.51 22.34
CA ASN A 339 12.79 -8.92 22.35
C ASN A 339 12.85 -9.51 20.92
N ARG A 340 11.93 -9.10 20.05
CA ARG A 340 11.87 -9.56 18.66
C ARG A 340 12.91 -8.89 17.76
N TYR A 341 13.24 -7.63 18.04
CA TYR A 341 14.22 -6.82 17.31
C TYR A 341 15.25 -6.22 18.28
N PRO A 342 16.16 -7.05 18.85
CA PRO A 342 17.09 -6.58 19.88
C PRO A 342 18.02 -5.47 19.38
N GLY A 343 18.05 -4.33 20.09
CA GLY A 343 18.93 -3.20 19.80
C GLY A 343 18.68 -2.52 18.45
N ARG A 344 17.56 -2.81 17.79
CA ARG A 344 17.27 -2.41 16.42
C ARG A 344 16.50 -1.10 16.33
N PHE A 345 15.60 -0.85 17.28
CA PHE A 345 14.68 0.27 17.25
C PHE A 345 14.64 1.00 18.60
N HIS A 346 14.36 2.30 18.55
CA HIS A 346 13.86 3.10 19.66
C HIS A 346 12.35 3.20 19.47
N ILE A 347 11.58 2.62 20.40
CA ILE A 347 10.13 2.45 20.22
C ILE A 347 9.39 3.35 21.21
N SER A 348 8.50 4.20 20.69
CA SER A 348 7.48 4.86 21.49
C SER A 348 6.09 4.41 21.07
N VAL A 349 5.16 4.43 22.02
CA VAL A 349 3.78 4.00 21.81
C VAL A 349 2.85 5.10 22.34
N LEU A 350 1.98 5.62 21.47
CA LEU A 350 0.93 6.57 21.84
C LEU A 350 -0.42 5.85 21.79
N VAL A 351 -1.18 5.97 22.87
CA VAL A 351 -2.47 5.30 23.05
C VAL A 351 -3.58 6.33 22.99
N CYS A 352 -4.63 6.03 22.23
CA CYS A 352 -5.85 6.82 22.21
C CYS A 352 -7.13 6.00 22.39
N ASP A 353 -8.19 6.69 22.80
CA ASP A 353 -9.54 6.16 22.89
C ASP A 353 -10.21 6.07 21.51
N PHE A 354 -11.48 5.64 21.51
CA PHE A 354 -12.26 5.56 20.27
C PHE A 354 -12.53 6.94 19.66
N ASP A 355 -12.54 8.02 20.41
CA ASP A 355 -12.77 9.38 19.89
C ASP A 355 -11.46 10.06 19.43
N GLY A 356 -10.33 9.40 19.65
CA GLY A 356 -9.00 9.88 19.29
C GLY A 356 -8.41 10.84 20.33
N ASN A 357 -8.88 10.80 21.57
CA ASN A 357 -8.27 11.50 22.70
C ASN A 357 -7.09 10.69 23.24
N LYS A 358 -6.04 11.38 23.69
CA LYS A 358 -4.86 10.73 24.27
C LYS A 358 -5.23 10.07 25.60
N LEU A 359 -4.86 8.79 25.75
CA LEU A 359 -4.99 8.05 27.00
C LEU A 359 -3.64 7.88 27.69
N ALA A 360 -2.59 7.57 26.95
CA ALA A 360 -1.25 7.36 27.50
C ALA A 360 -0.16 7.47 26.42
N GLU A 361 1.10 7.49 26.88
CA GLU A 361 2.30 7.39 26.05
C GLU A 361 3.42 6.69 26.83
N ALA A 362 4.23 5.87 26.15
CA ALA A 362 5.42 5.24 26.72
C ALA A 362 6.57 5.19 25.71
N GLY A 363 7.81 5.02 26.22
CA GLY A 363 9.01 4.82 25.40
C GLY A 363 9.63 6.07 24.79
N ARG A 364 9.14 7.26 25.16
CA ARG A 364 9.72 8.54 24.76
C ARG A 364 10.61 9.06 25.89
N ASN A 365 11.90 9.27 25.61
CA ASN A 365 12.79 10.05 26.47
C ASN A 365 12.69 11.54 26.10
#